data_AF-A0A2N3V3B1-F1
#
_entry.id   AF-A0A2N3V3B1-F1
#
_cell.length_a   1.000
_cell.length_b   1.000
_cell.length_c   1.000
_cell.angle_alpha   90.00
_cell.angle_beta   90.00
_cell.angle_gamma   90.00
#
_symmetry.space_group_name_H-M   'P 1'
#
loop_
_entity.id
_entity.type
_entity.pdbx_description
1 polymer ?
#
loop_
_entity_poly.entity_id
_entity_poly.type
_entity_poly.pdbx_seq_one_letter_code
_entity_poly.pdbx_strand_id
1 'polypeptide(L)'
;MKLTGNILNIKNKRDDRHAGIAIEVDKVEYVTYKKDGKYFQPFNLEVELEEPIVITGDQLARKPDKHLQEGEYDFDVYDKEDGDYVLNESKFLSVLLVYDEFEQEHVLSSVEYTVTVPNDEFKVLKEEQHKLRQARKGMGKKKK
;
A
#
# COMPACT_ATOMS: atom_id res chain seq x y z
N MET A 1 -7.08 7.71 -3.59
CA MET A 1 -5.67 7.56 -3.95
C MET A 1 -5.32 8.61 -4.97
N LYS A 2 -4.08 9.09 -4.96
CA LYS A 2 -3.65 10.17 -5.85
C LYS A 2 -2.17 10.05 -6.11
N LEU A 3 -1.74 10.26 -7.35
CA LEU A 3 -0.33 10.33 -7.72
C LEU A 3 0.02 11.78 -8.05
N THR A 4 1.12 12.26 -7.49
CA THR A 4 1.74 13.55 -7.83
C THR A 4 3.14 13.28 -8.38
N GLY A 5 3.48 13.91 -9.51
CA GLY A 5 4.74 13.68 -10.22
C GLY A 5 4.73 12.39 -11.06
N ASN A 6 5.87 12.07 -11.67
CA ASN A 6 6.00 10.91 -12.55
C ASN A 6 6.69 9.75 -11.82
N ILE A 7 5.91 8.76 -11.39
CA ILE A 7 6.41 7.58 -10.67
C ILE A 7 7.37 6.72 -11.50
N LEU A 8 7.32 6.81 -12.84
CA LEU A 8 8.23 6.09 -13.75
C LEU A 8 9.68 6.61 -13.69
N ASN A 9 9.90 7.78 -13.09
CA ASN A 9 11.24 8.30 -12.82
C ASN A 9 11.97 7.48 -11.75
N ILE A 10 11.22 6.85 -10.84
CA ILE A 10 11.78 5.99 -9.78
C ILE A 10 12.33 4.71 -10.43
N LYS A 11 13.62 4.44 -10.18
CA LYS A 11 14.33 3.27 -10.68
C LYS A 11 14.59 2.28 -9.54
N ASN A 12 15.52 1.35 -9.74
CA ASN A 12 15.80 0.25 -8.83
C ASN A 12 16.58 0.59 -7.56
N LYS A 13 16.72 1.88 -7.24
CA LYS A 13 17.38 2.36 -6.04
C LYS A 13 16.66 3.59 -5.52
N ARG A 14 16.69 3.74 -4.20
CA ARG A 14 16.24 4.93 -3.47
C ARG A 14 17.04 6.16 -3.91
N ASP A 15 16.37 7.31 -4.03
CA ASP A 15 16.99 8.57 -4.41
C ASP A 15 16.23 9.77 -3.82
N ASP A 16 16.91 10.64 -3.06
CA ASP A 16 16.32 11.82 -2.42
C ASP A 16 15.70 12.81 -3.42
N ARG A 17 16.17 12.80 -4.68
CA ARG A 17 15.65 13.66 -5.75
C ARG A 17 14.19 13.35 -6.10
N HIS A 18 13.69 12.19 -5.70
CA HIS A 18 12.32 11.75 -5.94
C HIS A 18 11.33 12.17 -4.85
N ALA A 19 11.75 12.96 -3.85
CA ALA A 19 10.87 13.44 -2.77
C ALA A 19 9.66 14.28 -3.28
N GLY A 20 9.75 14.84 -4.49
CA GLY A 20 8.63 15.55 -5.13
C GLY A 20 7.57 14.64 -5.78
N ILE A 21 7.83 13.33 -5.87
CA ILE A 21 6.86 12.33 -6.30
C ILE A 21 6.15 11.83 -5.05
N ALA A 22 4.82 11.80 -5.05
CA ALA A 22 4.05 11.38 -3.88
C ALA A 22 2.84 10.55 -4.29
N ILE A 23 2.56 9.48 -3.54
CA ILE A 23 1.38 8.65 -3.70
C ILE A 23 0.56 8.68 -2.42
N GLU A 24 -0.69 9.10 -2.53
CA GLU A 24 -1.68 9.08 -1.45
C GLU A 24 -2.40 7.74 -1.51
N VAL A 25 -2.35 7.00 -0.40
CA VAL A 25 -2.92 5.67 -0.25
C VAL A 25 -4.05 5.74 0.77
N ASP A 26 -5.27 5.46 0.33
CA ASP A 26 -6.46 5.53 1.19
C ASP A 26 -6.83 4.15 1.78
N LYS A 27 -6.11 3.09 1.39
CA LYS A 27 -6.38 1.72 1.79
C LYS A 27 -5.08 0.97 2.03
N VAL A 28 -5.01 0.25 3.15
CA VAL A 28 -3.91 -0.65 3.47
C VAL A 28 -4.42 -2.09 3.45
N GLU A 29 -3.67 -2.98 2.81
CA GLU A 29 -3.88 -4.41 2.91
C GLU A 29 -2.90 -5.00 3.92
N TYR A 30 -3.41 -5.43 5.08
CA TYR A 30 -2.60 -6.18 6.03
C TYR A 30 -2.61 -7.65 5.63
N VAL A 31 -1.45 -8.28 5.62
CA VAL A 31 -1.30 -9.70 5.24
C VAL A 31 -0.60 -10.44 6.36
N THR A 32 -1.07 -11.63 6.67
CA THR A 32 -0.35 -12.56 7.54
C THR A 32 -0.29 -13.94 6.92
N TYR A 33 0.83 -14.64 7.11
CA TYR A 33 0.99 -16.02 6.66
C TYR A 33 0.86 -16.95 7.85
N LYS A 34 -0.20 -17.74 7.88
CA LYS A 34 -0.38 -18.75 8.93
C LYS A 34 -0.54 -20.13 8.32
N LYS A 35 -0.13 -21.13 9.09
CA LYS A 35 -0.31 -22.53 8.71
C LYS A 35 -1.80 -22.86 8.71
N ASP A 36 -2.29 -23.31 7.56
CA ASP A 36 -3.63 -23.86 7.39
C ASP A 36 -3.51 -25.23 6.72
N GLY A 37 -3.83 -26.28 7.49
CA GLY A 37 -3.55 -27.66 7.11
C GLY A 37 -2.05 -27.92 6.87
N LYS A 38 -1.69 -28.33 5.65
CA LYS A 38 -0.31 -28.68 5.27
C LYS A 38 0.55 -27.46 4.89
N TYR A 39 -0.08 -26.36 4.48
CA TYR A 39 0.61 -25.24 3.83
C TYR A 39 0.46 -23.95 4.64
N PHE A 40 1.36 -23.00 4.45
CA PHE A 40 1.12 -21.62 4.87
C PHE A 40 0.27 -20.94 3.81
N GLN A 41 -0.78 -20.25 4.23
CA GLN A 41 -1.67 -19.51 3.37
C GLN A 41 -1.70 -18.03 3.78
N PRO A 42 -1.79 -17.10 2.81
CA PRO A 42 -1.99 -15.69 3.12
C PRO A 42 -3.42 -15.44 3.60
N PHE A 43 -3.55 -14.58 4.60
CA PHE A 43 -4.83 -14.05 5.06
C PHE A 43 -4.73 -12.53 5.02
N ASN A 44 -5.68 -11.92 4.31
CA ASN A 44 -5.64 -10.50 4.01
C ASN A 44 -6.75 -9.77 4.78
N LEU A 45 -6.47 -8.53 5.19
CA LEU A 45 -7.41 -7.61 5.80
C LEU A 45 -7.24 -6.25 5.13
N GLU A 46 -8.19 -5.89 4.27
CA GLU A 46 -8.27 -4.55 3.70
C GLU A 46 -8.89 -3.57 4.71
N VAL A 47 -8.21 -2.45 4.90
CA VAL A 47 -8.62 -1.36 5.77
C VAL A 47 -8.61 -0.05 5.00
N GLU A 48 -9.79 0.55 4.83
CA GLU A 48 -9.91 1.94 4.39
C GLU A 48 -9.49 2.87 5.52
N LEU A 49 -8.63 3.83 5.19
CA LEU A 49 -8.10 4.82 6.10
C LEU A 49 -9.00 6.05 6.12
N GLU A 50 -9.19 6.64 7.30
CA GLU A 50 -9.90 7.93 7.41
C GLU A 50 -9.05 9.09 6.86
N GLU A 51 -7.73 9.00 7.04
CA GLU A 51 -6.74 9.91 6.48
C GLU A 51 -5.76 9.13 5.59
N PRO A 52 -5.51 9.56 4.33
CA PRO A 52 -4.58 8.88 3.45
C PRO A 52 -3.15 8.88 3.99
N ILE A 53 -2.44 7.76 3.80
CA ILE A 53 -0.98 7.72 3.99
C ILE A 53 -0.33 8.31 2.74
N VAL A 54 0.65 9.19 2.95
CA VAL A 54 1.48 9.72 1.86
C VAL A 54 2.81 8.98 1.84
N ILE A 55 3.12 8.33 0.72
CA ILE A 55 4.43 7.71 0.48
C ILE A 55 5.14 8.53 -0.59
N THR A 56 6.34 9.01 -0.29
CA THR A 56 7.13 9.84 -1.22
C THR A 56 8.12 9.00 -2.03
N GLY A 57 8.53 9.49 -3.19
CA GLY A 57 9.36 8.73 -4.12
C GLY A 57 10.78 8.45 -3.64
N ASP A 58 11.29 9.25 -2.68
CA ASP A 58 12.54 9.01 -1.96
C ASP A 58 12.44 7.88 -0.92
N GLN A 59 11.23 7.37 -0.65
CA GLN A 59 10.98 6.15 0.13
C GLN A 59 10.83 4.91 -0.74
N LEU A 60 10.96 5.02 -2.07
CA LEU A 60 10.64 3.94 -2.99
C LEU A 60 11.85 3.53 -3.82
N ALA A 61 11.96 2.22 -4.08
CA ALA A 61 12.84 1.68 -5.11
C ALA A 61 12.09 0.65 -5.94
N ARG A 62 12.06 0.84 -7.25
CA ARG A 62 11.32 -0.03 -8.18
C ARG A 62 11.95 -1.41 -8.28
N LYS A 63 11.18 -2.46 -8.05
CA LYS A 63 11.65 -3.84 -8.18
C LYS A 63 11.83 -4.18 -9.67
N PRO A 64 12.97 -4.79 -10.05
CA PRO A 64 13.17 -5.25 -11.41
C PRO A 64 12.51 -6.63 -11.61
N ASP A 65 11.18 -6.69 -11.55
CA ASP A 65 10.45 -7.92 -11.87
C ASP A 65 10.09 -7.94 -13.36
N LYS A 66 10.38 -9.07 -14.01
CA LYS A 66 10.12 -9.31 -15.44
C LYS A 66 8.77 -9.98 -15.70
N HIS A 67 8.07 -10.41 -14.66
CA HIS A 67 6.78 -11.10 -14.76
C HIS A 67 5.58 -10.15 -14.61
N LEU A 68 5.83 -8.87 -14.31
CA LEU A 68 4.79 -7.86 -14.24
C LEU A 68 4.18 -7.60 -15.62
N GLN A 69 2.86 -7.37 -15.63
CA GLN A 69 2.16 -6.99 -16.84
C GLN A 69 2.50 -5.55 -17.23
N GLU A 70 2.15 -5.17 -18.45
CA GLU A 70 2.33 -3.80 -18.90
C GLU A 70 1.53 -2.82 -18.01
N GLY A 71 2.20 -1.77 -17.55
CA GLY A 71 1.61 -0.78 -16.64
C GLY A 71 1.69 -1.15 -15.15
N GLU A 72 2.06 -2.38 -14.80
CA GLU A 72 2.28 -2.79 -13.41
C GLU A 72 3.71 -2.47 -12.95
N TYR A 73 3.83 -1.84 -11.78
CA TYR A 73 5.11 -1.52 -11.19
C TYR A 73 5.11 -1.79 -9.69
N ASP A 74 6.07 -2.59 -9.27
CA ASP A 74 6.30 -2.92 -7.87
C ASP A 74 7.45 -2.10 -7.29
N PHE A 75 7.32 -1.74 -6.02
CA PHE A 75 8.30 -0.96 -5.28
C PHE A 75 8.58 -1.58 -3.91
N ASP A 76 9.87 -1.64 -3.59
CA ASP A 76 10.35 -1.77 -2.23
C ASP A 76 10.14 -0.44 -1.49
N VAL A 77 9.72 -0.51 -0.23
CA VAL A 77 9.36 0.65 0.60
C VAL A 77 10.40 0.82 1.71
N TYR A 78 10.88 2.05 1.89
CA TYR A 78 11.86 2.42 2.90
C TYR A 78 11.20 3.29 3.98
N ASP A 79 11.44 2.92 5.23
CA ASP A 79 11.06 3.75 6.37
C ASP A 79 12.19 4.70 6.73
N LYS A 80 11.82 5.86 7.26
CA LYS A 80 12.77 6.85 7.77
C LYS A 80 12.96 6.65 9.26
N GLU A 81 14.08 6.05 9.64
CA GLU A 81 14.44 5.71 11.01
C GLU A 81 15.72 6.45 11.39
N ASP A 82 15.70 7.20 12.50
CA ASP A 82 16.86 7.95 13.02
C ASP A 82 17.58 8.85 11.99
N GLY A 83 16.84 9.33 10.98
CA GLY A 83 17.37 10.21 9.93
C GLY A 83 17.89 9.48 8.69
N ASP A 84 17.97 8.15 8.72
CA ASP A 84 18.35 7.30 7.59
C ASP A 84 17.13 6.56 7.00
N TYR A 85 17.30 6.06 5.78
CA TYR A 85 16.29 5.24 5.10
C TYR A 85 16.65 3.76 5.21
N VAL A 86 15.75 2.98 5.79
CA VAL A 86 15.92 1.54 6.00
C VAL A 86 14.87 0.79 5.19
N LEU A 87 15.28 -0.22 4.43
CA LEU A 87 14.36 -1.06 3.68
C LEU A 87 13.41 -1.78 4.66
N ASN A 88 12.10 -1.58 4.49
CA ASN A 88 11.11 -2.32 5.24
C ASN A 88 10.63 -3.53 4.42
N GLU A 89 11.19 -4.70 4.73
CA GLU A 89 10.85 -5.97 4.05
C GLU A 89 9.40 -6.41 4.24
N SER A 90 8.70 -5.83 5.21
CA SER A 90 7.29 -6.11 5.49
C SER A 90 6.33 -5.21 4.71
N LYS A 91 6.83 -4.13 4.10
CA LYS A 91 6.01 -3.17 3.34
C LYS A 91 6.28 -3.30 1.85
N PHE A 92 5.22 -3.18 1.08
CA PHE A 92 5.29 -3.31 -0.37
C PHE A 92 4.25 -2.41 -1.03
N LEU A 93 4.60 -1.85 -2.18
CA LEU A 93 3.71 -1.01 -2.96
C LEU A 93 3.68 -1.53 -4.39
N SER A 94 2.49 -1.87 -4.88
CA SER A 94 2.23 -2.11 -6.30
C SER A 94 1.34 -1.00 -6.84
N VAL A 95 1.62 -0.56 -8.06
CA VAL A 95 0.80 0.42 -8.77
C VAL A 95 0.50 -0.07 -10.18
N LEU A 96 -0.73 0.17 -10.62
CA LEU A 96 -1.13 -0.02 -12.00
C LEU A 96 -1.29 1.36 -12.64
N LEU A 97 -0.55 1.60 -13.71
CA LEU A 97 -0.71 2.77 -14.57
C LEU A 97 -1.40 2.37 -15.86
N VAL A 98 -2.39 3.15 -16.28
CA VAL A 98 -3.05 3.00 -17.56
C VAL A 98 -2.74 4.21 -18.41
N TYR A 99 -2.44 4.00 -19.69
CA TYR A 99 -2.23 5.09 -20.63
C TYR A 99 -3.59 5.70 -21.02
N ASP A 100 -3.76 6.99 -20.77
CA ASP A 100 -4.90 7.77 -21.25
C ASP A 100 -4.54 8.35 -22.63
N GLU A 101 -5.24 7.89 -23.67
CA GLU A 101 -4.99 8.34 -25.05
C GLU A 101 -5.36 9.81 -25.30
N PHE A 102 -6.31 10.36 -24.54
CA PHE A 102 -6.76 11.74 -24.68
C PHE A 102 -5.77 12.71 -24.04
N GLU A 103 -5.32 12.39 -22.84
CA GLU A 103 -4.33 13.20 -22.12
C GLU A 103 -2.89 12.92 -22.59
N GLN A 104 -2.68 11.82 -23.32
CA GLN A 104 -1.37 11.32 -23.77
C GLN A 104 -0.39 11.06 -22.62
N GLU A 105 -0.92 10.64 -21.47
CA GLU A 105 -0.16 10.45 -20.24
C GLU A 105 -0.54 9.13 -19.54
N HIS A 106 0.37 8.62 -18.71
CA HIS A 106 0.06 7.48 -17.83
C HIS A 106 -0.62 7.98 -16.57
N VAL A 107 -1.85 7.51 -16.35
CA VAL A 107 -2.68 7.84 -15.19
C VAL A 107 -2.68 6.68 -14.20
N LEU A 108 -2.65 7.01 -12.92
CA LEU A 108 -2.76 6.04 -11.84
C LEU A 108 -4.14 5.36 -11.86
N SER A 109 -4.18 4.05 -12.11
CA SER A 109 -5.40 3.25 -12.14
C SER A 109 -5.69 2.54 -10.83
N SER A 110 -4.67 1.96 -10.18
CA SER A 110 -4.79 1.35 -8.85
C SER A 110 -3.49 1.46 -8.04
N VAL A 111 -3.65 1.37 -6.72
CA VAL A 111 -2.55 1.30 -5.75
C VAL A 111 -2.86 0.22 -4.74
N GLU A 112 -1.92 -0.70 -4.57
CA GLU A 112 -1.97 -1.74 -3.56
C GLU A 112 -0.79 -1.52 -2.62
N TYR A 113 -1.09 -1.09 -1.40
CA TYR A 113 -0.10 -0.95 -0.35
C TYR A 113 -0.31 -2.06 0.68
N THR A 114 0.66 -2.96 0.73
CA THR A 114 0.59 -4.18 1.52
C THR A 114 1.56 -4.12 2.68
N VAL A 115 1.08 -4.48 3.88
CA VAL A 115 1.89 -4.59 5.09
C VAL A 115 1.77 -6.00 5.66
N THR A 116 2.86 -6.75 5.61
CA THR A 116 2.95 -8.07 6.21
C THR A 116 3.12 -7.92 7.73
N VAL A 117 2.23 -8.54 8.49
CA VAL A 117 2.24 -8.47 9.96
C VAL A 117 2.20 -9.86 10.60
N PRO A 118 2.78 -10.03 11.80
CA PRO A 118 2.63 -11.25 12.58
C PRO A 118 1.17 -11.59 12.85
N ASN A 119 0.87 -12.88 13.01
CA ASN A 119 -0.51 -13.37 13.17
C ASN A 119 -1.20 -12.80 14.43
N ASP A 120 -0.45 -12.50 15.50
CA ASP A 120 -1.04 -11.93 16.71
C ASP A 120 -1.45 -10.47 16.53
N GLU A 121 -0.63 -9.68 15.83
CA GLU A 121 -0.99 -8.31 15.42
C GLU A 121 -2.17 -8.31 14.44
N PHE A 122 -2.17 -9.22 13.47
CA PHE A 122 -3.27 -9.36 12.52
C PHE A 122 -4.62 -9.63 13.19
N LYS A 123 -4.65 -10.46 14.25
CA LYS A 123 -5.88 -10.71 15.03
C LYS A 123 -6.38 -9.44 15.70
N VAL A 124 -5.47 -8.66 16.30
CA VAL A 124 -5.81 -7.39 16.96
C VAL A 124 -6.42 -6.41 15.95
N LEU A 125 -5.75 -6.20 14.80
CA LEU A 125 -6.25 -5.35 13.72
C LEU A 125 -7.64 -5.79 13.24
N LYS A 126 -7.83 -7.09 13.06
CA LYS A 126 -9.12 -7.66 12.64
C LYS A 126 -10.23 -7.41 13.66
N GLU A 127 -9.94 -7.55 14.95
CA GLU A 127 -10.90 -7.27 16.02
C GLU A 127 -11.25 -5.79 16.11
N GLU A 128 -10.28 -4.90 15.97
CA GLU A 128 -10.48 -3.44 15.93
C GLU A 128 -11.39 -3.04 14.77
N GLN A 129 -11.13 -3.56 13.57
CA GLN A 129 -11.98 -3.33 12.40
C GLN A 129 -13.41 -3.84 12.60
N HIS A 130 -13.57 -5.00 13.24
CA HIS A 130 -14.90 -5.50 13.60
C HIS A 130 -15.61 -4.56 14.58
N LYS A 131 -14.93 -4.06 15.62
CA LYS A 131 -15.49 -3.10 16.59
C LYS A 131 -15.91 -1.80 15.92
N LEU A 132 -15.06 -1.23 15.04
CA LEU A 132 -15.37 -0.01 14.28
C LEU A 132 -16.62 -0.19 13.41
N ARG A 133 -16.74 -1.32 12.70
CA ARG A 133 -17.93 -1.65 11.89
C ARG A 133 -19.19 -1.76 12.75
N GLN A 134 -19.10 -2.36 13.95
CA GLN A 134 -20.25 -2.46 14.88
C GLN A 134 -20.65 -1.09 15.44
N ALA A 135 -19.69 -0.23 15.79
CA ALA A 135 -19.96 1.13 16.27
C ALA A 135 -20.70 1.96 15.21
N ARG A 136 -20.25 1.92 13.95
CA ARG A 136 -20.90 2.60 12.81
C ARG A 136 -22.34 2.09 12.57
N LYS A 137 -22.59 0.78 12.74
CA LYS A 137 -23.95 0.20 12.64
C LYS A 137 -24.87 0.59 13.80
N GLY A 138 -24.33 0.79 15.00
CA GLY A 138 -25.10 1.19 16.20
C GLY A 138 -25.60 2.63 16.16
N MET A 139 -24.86 3.54 15.52
CA MET A 139 -25.26 4.96 15.37
C MET A 139 -26.49 5.14 14.46
N GLY A 140 -26.73 4.22 13.51
CA GLY A 140 -27.89 4.26 12.60
C GLY A 140 -29.23 3.88 13.24
N LYS A 141 -29.26 3.36 14.47
CA LYS A 141 -30.50 2.90 15.13
C LYS A 141 -31.13 3.89 16.12
N LYS A 142 -30.54 5.08 16.34
CA LYS A 142 -31.17 6.15 17.13
C LYS A 142 -31.79 7.22 16.24
N LYS A 143 -32.86 6.86 15.52
CA LYS A 143 -33.88 7.81 15.02
C LYS A 143 -35.11 7.03 14.53
N LYS A 144 -35.97 6.66 15.46
CA LYS A 144 -37.43 6.82 15.38
C LYS A 144 -38.04 6.58 16.75
#